data_AF-A0A7C6TWA6-F1
#
_entry.id   AF-A0A7C6TWA6-F1
#
_cell.length_a   1.000
_cell.length_b   1.000
_cell.length_c   1.000
_cell.angle_alpha   90.00
_cell.angle_beta   90.00
_cell.angle_gamma   90.00
#
_symmetry.space_group_name_H-M   'P 1'
#
loop_
_entity.id
_entity.type
_entity.pdbx_description
1 polymer ?
#
loop_
_entity_poly.entity_id
_entity_poly.type
_entity_poly.pdbx_seq_one_letter_code
_entity_poly.pdbx_strand_id
1 'polypeptide(L)'
;KDLSEYGLDKPYRVTITVDGKKEPVTLLFDSLSSGTRYMMVEGVDTVYSAISLMSDFSFLDADAMRLRSGLVWLHSIKNIKEVSMHLPNGKHVLWVDDQIDPVDNSGTFEAKLNGQPVSEDNARALYMSVISIAYDAELAGEVTETAPTHSFTITYRNGRKEYLSLYRVNNRQYAVRLNNAPMEDVGFTVNIASLRKVEENIATILSGGTIK
;
A
#
# COMPACT_ATOMS: atom_id res chain seq x y z
N LYS A 1 0.45 -11.76 41.27
CA LYS A 1 -1.01 -11.65 41.12
C LYS A 1 -1.40 -12.48 39.91
N ASP A 2 -2.48 -13.24 39.98
CA ASP A 2 -2.93 -14.04 38.85
C ASP A 2 -3.72 -13.12 37.89
N LEU A 3 -3.16 -12.84 36.71
CA LEU A 3 -3.78 -11.97 35.72
C LEU A 3 -4.74 -12.73 34.77
N SER A 4 -4.78 -14.06 34.88
CA SER A 4 -5.67 -14.89 34.06
C SER A 4 -7.14 -14.65 34.38
N GLU A 5 -7.49 -14.28 35.62
CA GLU A 5 -8.86 -13.94 36.03
C GLU A 5 -9.42 -12.72 35.29
N TYR A 6 -8.54 -11.86 34.78
CA TYR A 6 -8.88 -10.66 34.01
C TYR A 6 -8.64 -10.85 32.51
N GLY A 7 -8.24 -12.04 32.05
CA GLY A 7 -7.86 -12.27 30.64
C GLY A 7 -6.61 -11.50 30.19
N LEU A 8 -5.75 -11.10 31.15
CA LEU A 8 -4.53 -10.31 30.92
C LEU A 8 -3.25 -11.16 30.96
N ASP A 9 -3.37 -12.49 31.01
CA ASP A 9 -2.27 -13.43 30.83
C ASP A 9 -1.83 -13.56 29.36
N LYS A 10 -2.72 -13.24 28.41
CA LYS A 10 -2.45 -13.11 26.97
C LYS A 10 -3.10 -11.85 26.39
N PRO A 11 -2.63 -10.65 26.77
CA PRO A 11 -3.31 -9.41 26.45
C PRO A 11 -3.05 -8.94 25.01
N TYR A 12 -4.00 -8.18 24.47
CA TYR A 12 -3.72 -7.28 23.35
C TYR A 12 -2.84 -6.13 23.85
N ARG A 13 -1.81 -5.78 23.07
CA ARG A 13 -0.82 -4.76 23.44
C ARG A 13 -0.93 -3.57 22.49
N VAL A 14 -1.21 -2.40 23.05
CA VAL A 14 -1.35 -1.16 22.29
C VAL A 14 -0.36 -0.14 22.83
N THR A 15 0.56 0.30 21.99
CA THR A 15 1.56 1.30 22.36
C THR A 15 1.12 2.66 21.85
N ILE A 16 0.90 3.61 22.76
CA ILE A 16 0.47 4.97 22.43
C ILE A 16 1.52 5.99 22.83
N THR A 17 1.67 7.05 22.03
CA THR A 17 2.42 8.23 22.45
C THR A 17 1.44 9.20 23.09
N VAL A 18 1.71 9.60 24.33
CA VAL A 18 0.88 10.56 25.06
C VAL A 18 1.56 11.92 25.00
N ASP A 19 0.83 12.95 24.60
CA ASP A 19 1.38 14.31 24.56
C ASP A 19 1.91 14.71 25.94
N GLY A 20 3.11 15.29 25.97
CA GLY A 20 3.85 15.60 27.20
C GLY A 20 4.59 14.43 27.86
N LYS A 21 4.51 13.19 27.35
CA LYS A 21 5.40 12.08 27.78
C LYS A 21 6.52 11.85 26.77
N LYS A 22 7.74 11.67 27.28
CA LYS A 22 8.92 11.32 26.47
C LYS A 22 8.86 9.90 25.92
N GLU A 23 8.39 8.96 26.74
CA GLU A 23 8.34 7.56 26.39
C GLU A 23 6.90 7.13 26.06
N PRO A 24 6.73 6.26 25.05
CA PRO A 24 5.43 5.69 24.76
C PRO A 24 4.92 4.84 25.92
N VAL A 25 3.60 4.76 26.05
CA VAL A 25 2.91 3.98 27.08
C VAL A 25 2.27 2.75 26.43
N THR A 26 2.58 1.57 26.94
CA THR A 26 1.92 0.33 26.53
C THR A 26 0.68 0.10 27.40
N LEU A 27 -0.48 -0.02 26.77
CA LEU A 27 -1.73 -0.48 27.36
C LEU A 27 -1.93 -1.95 27.03
N LEU A 28 -2.30 -2.73 28.03
CA LEU A 28 -2.66 -4.13 27.93
C LEU A 28 -4.18 -4.25 28.06
N PHE A 29 -4.81 -4.97 27.13
CA PHE A 29 -6.24 -5.23 27.14
C PHE A 29 -6.51 -6.73 27.18
N ASP A 30 -7.59 -7.10 27.85
CA ASP A 30 -8.06 -8.49 27.94
C ASP A 30 -8.43 -9.10 26.58
N SER A 31 -8.36 -10.43 26.51
CA SER A 31 -8.70 -11.22 25.32
C SER A 31 -10.18 -11.66 25.26
N LEU A 32 -11.00 -11.34 26.28
CA LEU A 32 -12.39 -11.79 26.38
C LEU A 32 -13.36 -10.83 25.66
N SER A 33 -14.34 -11.40 24.94
CA SER A 33 -15.31 -10.67 24.12
C SER A 33 -16.69 -10.52 24.80
N SER A 34 -17.25 -9.32 24.70
CA SER A 34 -18.53 -8.80 25.23
C SER A 34 -18.65 -8.66 26.76
N GLY A 35 -18.89 -7.42 27.22
CA GLY A 35 -19.13 -7.08 28.63
C GLY A 35 -18.12 -6.08 29.21
N THR A 36 -17.74 -6.28 30.48
CA THR A 36 -16.70 -5.49 31.14
C THR A 36 -15.35 -5.80 30.51
N ARG A 37 -14.61 -4.77 30.11
CA ARG A 37 -13.23 -4.88 29.60
C ARG A 37 -12.25 -4.58 30.72
N TYR A 38 -11.23 -5.42 30.85
CA TYR A 38 -10.11 -5.16 31.75
C TYR A 38 -8.92 -4.61 30.97
N MET A 39 -8.26 -3.61 31.56
CA MET A 39 -7.04 -3.02 31.00
C MET A 39 -6.03 -2.68 32.09
N MET A 40 -4.76 -2.64 31.72
CA MET A 40 -3.69 -2.17 32.61
C MET A 40 -2.61 -1.43 31.83
N VAL A 41 -1.92 -0.52 32.50
CA VAL A 41 -0.69 0.07 31.97
C VAL A 41 0.45 -0.90 32.24
N GLU A 42 1.25 -1.23 31.23
CA GLU A 42 2.39 -2.11 31.41
C GLU A 42 3.36 -1.55 32.47
N GLY A 43 3.77 -2.40 33.41
CA GLY A 43 4.62 -2.01 34.53
C GLY A 43 3.90 -1.33 35.70
N VAL A 44 2.58 -1.11 35.62
CA VAL A 44 1.75 -0.59 36.71
C VAL A 44 0.86 -1.71 37.26
N ASP A 45 0.98 -2.02 38.56
CA ASP A 45 0.18 -3.06 39.22
C ASP A 45 -1.24 -2.56 39.57
N THR A 46 -1.99 -2.16 38.56
CA THR A 46 -3.38 -1.71 38.70
C THR A 46 -4.17 -2.14 37.48
N VAL A 47 -5.23 -2.91 37.74
CA VAL A 47 -6.21 -3.33 36.73
C VAL A 47 -7.39 -2.36 36.79
N TYR A 48 -7.72 -1.80 35.63
CA TYR A 48 -8.88 -0.95 35.42
C TYR A 48 -9.97 -1.76 34.74
N SER A 49 -11.22 -1.54 35.15
CA SER A 49 -12.40 -2.12 34.50
C SER A 49 -13.22 -1.01 33.84
N ALA A 50 -13.58 -1.20 32.58
CA ALA A 50 -14.52 -0.32 31.89
C ALA A 50 -15.77 -1.11 31.49
N ILE A 51 -16.96 -0.54 31.74
CA ILE A 51 -18.19 -1.03 31.10
C ILE A 51 -18.06 -0.65 29.63
N SER A 52 -17.84 -1.64 28.79
CA SER A 52 -17.61 -1.43 27.37
C SER A 52 -18.89 -1.68 26.59
N LEU A 53 -19.25 -0.73 25.73
CA LEU A 53 -19.96 -1.07 24.51
C LEU A 53 -18.93 -1.58 23.49
N MET A 54 -19.28 -2.61 22.71
CA MET A 54 -18.39 -3.20 21.69
C MET A 54 -17.81 -2.16 20.72
N SER A 55 -18.50 -1.03 20.51
CA SER A 55 -18.05 0.08 19.65
C SER A 55 -16.78 0.77 20.16
N ASP A 56 -16.62 0.88 21.49
CA ASP A 56 -15.63 1.78 22.11
C ASP A 56 -14.20 1.24 22.00
N PHE A 57 -14.07 -0.06 21.73
CA PHE A 57 -12.78 -0.75 21.58
C PHE A 57 -12.64 -1.49 20.23
N SER A 58 -13.48 -1.14 19.25
CA SER A 58 -13.46 -1.75 17.91
C SER A 58 -12.10 -1.65 17.18
N PHE A 59 -11.21 -0.76 17.63
CA PHE A 59 -9.84 -0.65 17.13
C PHE A 59 -8.93 -1.84 17.53
N LEU A 60 -9.25 -2.57 18.61
CA LEU A 60 -8.51 -3.77 19.02
C LEU A 60 -8.75 -4.95 18.05
N ASP A 61 -9.92 -4.95 17.42
CA ASP A 61 -10.31 -5.90 16.38
C ASP A 61 -10.02 -5.36 14.96
N ALA A 62 -9.30 -4.24 14.85
CA ALA A 62 -8.98 -3.66 13.55
C ALA A 62 -8.00 -4.57 12.80
N ASP A 63 -8.52 -5.27 11.79
CA ASP A 63 -7.74 -5.99 10.80
C ASP A 63 -6.67 -5.06 10.18
N ALA A 64 -5.43 -5.54 10.03
CA ALA A 64 -4.35 -4.77 9.43
C ALA A 64 -4.72 -4.28 8.02
N MET A 65 -5.61 -5.00 7.31
CA MET A 65 -6.22 -4.53 6.06
C MET A 65 -7.00 -3.22 6.19
N ARG A 66 -7.62 -2.95 7.33
CA ARG A 66 -8.43 -1.75 7.57
C ARG A 66 -7.59 -0.53 7.95
N LEU A 67 -6.39 -0.76 8.48
CA LEU A 67 -5.49 0.30 8.90
C LEU A 67 -4.58 0.80 7.77
N ARG A 68 -4.39 0.00 6.71
CA ARG A 68 -3.56 0.39 5.57
C ARG A 68 -4.31 1.28 4.56
N SER A 69 -3.54 2.01 3.75
CA SER A 69 -4.04 2.58 2.50
C SER A 69 -4.62 1.47 1.61
N GLY A 70 -5.76 1.74 0.96
CA GLY A 70 -6.34 0.80 -0.01
C GLY A 70 -5.44 0.60 -1.24
N LEU A 71 -4.75 1.66 -1.66
CA LEU A 71 -3.78 1.62 -2.77
C LEU A 71 -2.39 1.30 -2.24
N VAL A 72 -1.65 0.50 -3.01
CA VAL A 72 -0.26 0.12 -2.73
C VAL A 72 0.65 1.34 -2.68
N TRP A 73 0.42 2.28 -3.58
CA TRP A 73 1.19 3.49 -3.70
C TRP A 73 0.39 4.56 -4.42
N LEU A 74 0.67 5.83 -4.15
CA LEU A 74 -0.03 6.95 -4.77
C LEU A 74 0.95 8.07 -5.08
N HIS A 75 1.01 8.44 -6.36
CA HIS A 75 1.94 9.43 -6.86
C HIS A 75 1.23 10.38 -7.82
N SER A 76 1.43 11.68 -7.62
CA SER A 76 0.89 12.70 -8.54
C SER A 76 1.65 12.67 -9.86
N ILE A 77 0.92 12.54 -10.98
CA ILE A 77 1.51 12.54 -12.32
C ILE A 77 2.32 13.82 -12.60
N LYS A 78 1.94 14.95 -11.97
CA LYS A 78 2.62 16.24 -12.11
C LYS A 78 4.08 16.22 -11.64
N ASN A 79 4.39 15.35 -10.67
CA ASN A 79 5.69 15.31 -10.02
C ASN A 79 6.65 14.30 -10.68
N ILE A 80 6.13 13.44 -11.56
CA ILE A 80 6.92 12.39 -12.19
C ILE A 80 7.48 12.85 -13.52
N LYS A 81 8.59 12.21 -13.91
CA LYS A 81 9.19 12.31 -15.24
C LYS A 81 8.93 11.04 -16.04
N GLU A 82 8.96 9.89 -15.37
CA GLU A 82 8.93 8.60 -16.03
C GLU A 82 8.39 7.50 -15.11
N VAL A 83 7.66 6.55 -15.71
CA VAL A 83 7.36 5.24 -15.12
C VAL A 83 8.00 4.15 -15.97
N SER A 84 8.97 3.43 -15.39
CA SER A 84 9.51 2.20 -15.98
C SER A 84 8.73 1.01 -15.45
N MET A 85 8.23 0.18 -16.36
CA MET A 85 7.43 -1.01 -16.09
C MET A 85 8.17 -2.23 -16.65
N HIS A 86 8.53 -3.16 -15.79
CA HIS A 86 9.04 -4.48 -16.20
C HIS A 86 7.94 -5.49 -15.95
N LEU A 87 7.40 -6.02 -17.03
CA LEU A 87 6.26 -6.92 -17.06
C LEU A 87 6.67 -8.23 -17.76
N PRO A 88 5.90 -9.32 -17.62
CA PRO A 88 6.18 -10.58 -18.33
C PRO A 88 6.30 -10.44 -19.84
N ASN A 89 5.58 -9.47 -20.44
CA ASN A 89 5.62 -9.19 -21.88
C ASN A 89 6.77 -8.26 -22.32
N GLY A 90 7.55 -7.71 -21.39
CA GLY A 90 8.70 -6.88 -21.69
C GLY A 90 8.84 -5.65 -20.81
N LYS A 91 9.84 -4.83 -21.14
CA LYS A 91 10.06 -3.54 -20.51
C LYS A 91 9.33 -2.45 -21.28
N HIS A 92 8.56 -1.64 -20.55
CA HIS A 92 7.86 -0.48 -21.08
C HIS A 92 8.23 0.77 -20.29
N VAL A 93 8.27 1.91 -20.97
CA VAL A 93 8.61 3.20 -20.35
C VAL A 93 7.59 4.23 -20.77
N LEU A 94 6.82 4.73 -19.81
CA LEU A 94 5.95 5.89 -19.98
C LEU A 94 6.72 7.12 -19.51
N TRP A 95 7.13 7.97 -20.44
CA TRP A 95 7.67 9.29 -20.16
C TRP A 95 6.56 10.33 -20.21
N VAL A 96 6.59 11.29 -19.29
CA VAL A 96 5.60 12.36 -19.17
C VAL A 96 6.31 13.69 -18.97
N ASP A 97 5.88 14.70 -19.72
CA ASP A 97 6.18 16.10 -19.42
C ASP A 97 4.90 16.94 -19.44
N ASP A 98 4.41 17.21 -18.24
CA ASP A 98 3.32 18.12 -17.93
C ASP A 98 3.89 19.50 -17.55
N GLN A 99 3.80 20.46 -18.47
CA GLN A 99 4.20 21.86 -18.26
C GLN A 99 2.92 22.66 -18.02
N ILE A 100 2.71 23.16 -16.80
CA ILE A 100 1.55 23.97 -16.43
C ILE A 100 2.04 25.36 -16.03
N ASP A 101 1.51 26.40 -16.67
CA ASP A 101 1.66 27.78 -16.24
C ASP A 101 0.80 28.01 -14.97
N PRO A 102 1.40 28.37 -13.83
CA PRO A 102 0.67 28.56 -12.58
C PRO A 102 -0.21 29.82 -12.55
N VAL A 103 -0.07 30.74 -13.51
CA VAL A 103 -0.78 32.03 -13.54
C VAL A 103 -2.17 31.89 -14.15
N ASP A 104 -2.26 31.20 -15.29
CA ASP A 104 -3.52 31.05 -16.03
C ASP A 104 -3.95 29.58 -16.20
N ASN A 105 -3.19 28.64 -15.63
CA ASN A 105 -3.44 27.21 -15.69
C ASN A 105 -3.46 26.65 -17.12
N SER A 106 -2.88 27.39 -18.07
CA SER A 106 -2.57 26.91 -19.42
C SER A 106 -1.39 25.96 -19.36
N GLY A 107 -1.27 25.05 -20.32
CA GLY A 107 -0.19 24.08 -20.27
C GLY A 107 -0.14 23.16 -21.46
N THR A 108 0.91 22.35 -21.49
CA THR A 108 1.10 21.27 -22.45
C THR A 108 1.32 19.98 -21.70
N PHE A 109 0.69 18.91 -22.18
CA PHE A 109 0.94 17.56 -21.71
C PHE A 109 1.52 16.76 -22.87
N GLU A 110 2.81 16.44 -22.77
CA GLU A 110 3.47 15.52 -23.68
C GLU A 110 3.73 14.19 -23.01
N ALA A 111 3.48 13.11 -23.74
CA ALA A 111 3.79 11.77 -23.26
C ALA A 111 4.32 10.87 -24.37
N LYS A 112 5.18 9.94 -23.97
CA LYS A 112 5.75 8.93 -24.86
C LYS A 112 5.70 7.56 -24.19
N LEU A 113 5.21 6.55 -24.91
CA LEU A 113 5.33 5.15 -24.53
C LEU A 113 6.41 4.51 -25.39
N ASN A 114 7.46 3.97 -24.76
CA ASN A 114 8.60 3.37 -25.46
C ASN A 114 9.25 4.32 -26.49
N GLY A 115 9.28 5.61 -26.17
CA GLY A 115 9.80 6.67 -27.04
C GLY A 115 8.84 7.13 -28.14
N GLN A 116 7.72 6.44 -28.37
CA GLN A 116 6.71 6.84 -29.35
C GLN A 116 5.67 7.78 -28.72
N PRO A 117 5.26 8.87 -29.40
CA PRO A 117 4.22 9.75 -28.91
C PRO A 117 2.92 9.00 -28.59
N VAL A 118 2.27 9.36 -27.50
CA VAL A 118 0.95 8.85 -27.10
C VAL A 118 0.05 10.02 -26.73
N SER A 119 -1.26 9.88 -26.95
CA SER A 119 -2.22 10.92 -26.56
C SER A 119 -2.27 11.11 -25.05
N GLU A 120 -2.64 12.31 -24.61
CA GLU A 120 -2.83 12.64 -23.19
C GLU A 120 -3.79 11.66 -22.51
N ASP A 121 -4.95 11.39 -23.11
CA ASP A 121 -5.95 10.47 -22.58
C ASP A 121 -5.36 9.08 -22.33
N ASN A 122 -4.64 8.53 -23.30
CA ASN A 122 -4.02 7.21 -23.18
C ASN A 122 -2.90 7.21 -22.13
N ALA A 123 -2.06 8.24 -22.08
CA ALA A 123 -0.99 8.35 -21.10
C ALA A 123 -1.54 8.45 -19.67
N ARG A 124 -2.56 9.29 -19.46
CA ARG A 124 -3.22 9.45 -18.15
C ARG A 124 -3.95 8.17 -17.75
N ALA A 125 -4.64 7.50 -18.67
CA ALA A 125 -5.34 6.24 -18.40
C ALA A 125 -4.37 5.10 -18.06
N LEU A 126 -3.24 5.00 -18.78
CA LEU A 126 -2.18 4.05 -18.45
C LEU A 126 -1.54 4.37 -17.10
N TYR A 127 -1.20 5.64 -16.84
CA TYR A 127 -0.64 6.02 -15.55
C TYR A 127 -1.60 5.73 -14.40
N MET A 128 -2.90 6.01 -14.60
CA MET A 128 -3.95 5.74 -13.61
C MET A 128 -4.03 4.25 -13.28
N SER A 129 -3.90 3.33 -14.24
CA SER A 129 -3.89 1.89 -13.93
C SER A 129 -2.66 1.47 -13.10
N VAL A 130 -1.51 2.12 -13.27
CA VAL A 130 -0.30 1.87 -12.46
C VAL A 130 -0.47 2.31 -11.01
N ILE A 131 -1.06 3.48 -10.76
CA ILE A 131 -1.26 4.00 -9.38
C ILE A 131 -2.54 3.47 -8.72
N SER A 132 -3.44 2.83 -9.47
CA SER A 132 -4.67 2.23 -8.94
C SER A 132 -4.49 0.77 -8.49
N ILE A 133 -3.24 0.29 -8.39
CA ILE A 133 -2.96 -1.05 -7.85
C ILE A 133 -3.35 -1.04 -6.37
N ALA A 134 -4.40 -1.78 -6.04
CA ALA A 134 -4.95 -1.91 -4.70
C ALA A 134 -4.48 -3.21 -4.06
N TYR A 135 -4.22 -3.14 -2.75
CA TYR A 135 -3.99 -4.36 -2.00
C TYR A 135 -5.27 -5.20 -1.93
N ASP A 136 -5.13 -6.51 -2.08
CA ASP A 136 -6.22 -7.50 -2.15
C ASP A 136 -6.40 -8.23 -0.80
N ALA A 137 -5.31 -8.75 -0.24
CA ALA A 137 -5.36 -9.57 0.97
C ALA A 137 -4.04 -9.50 1.76
N GLU A 138 -4.04 -10.05 2.97
CA GLU A 138 -2.81 -10.41 3.67
C GLU A 138 -2.07 -11.53 2.95
N LEU A 139 -0.75 -11.55 3.10
CA LEU A 139 0.08 -12.64 2.59
C LEU A 139 -0.10 -13.87 3.48
N ALA A 140 -0.59 -14.95 2.88
CA ALA A 140 -0.63 -16.25 3.54
C ALA A 140 0.68 -17.01 3.28
N GLY A 141 1.57 -17.06 4.28
CA GLY A 141 2.84 -17.78 4.22
C GLY A 141 4.00 -16.96 3.68
N GLU A 142 5.01 -17.63 3.14
CA GLU A 142 6.26 -17.00 2.68
C GLU A 142 6.33 -16.87 1.16
N VAL A 143 6.99 -15.81 0.69
CA VAL A 143 7.30 -15.62 -0.72
C VAL A 143 8.48 -16.51 -1.09
N THR A 144 8.25 -17.47 -1.99
CA THR A 144 9.30 -18.41 -2.44
C THR A 144 10.05 -17.92 -3.68
N GLU A 145 9.50 -16.96 -4.43
CA GLU A 145 10.19 -16.38 -5.58
C GLU A 145 11.31 -15.43 -5.17
N THR A 146 12.49 -15.62 -5.77
CA THR A 146 13.67 -14.80 -5.50
C THR A 146 13.78 -13.57 -6.39
N ALA A 147 12.94 -13.46 -7.42
CA ALA A 147 12.93 -12.35 -8.37
C ALA A 147 11.49 -11.87 -8.62
N PRO A 148 11.25 -10.56 -8.77
CA PRO A 148 9.93 -10.05 -9.07
C PRO A 148 9.55 -10.38 -10.51
N THR A 149 8.30 -10.82 -10.71
CA THR A 149 7.70 -11.02 -12.04
C THR A 149 7.24 -9.71 -12.66
N HIS A 150 6.84 -8.75 -11.81
CA HIS A 150 6.49 -7.41 -12.22
C HIS A 150 7.25 -6.41 -11.35
N SER A 151 7.76 -5.35 -11.96
CA SER A 151 8.28 -4.23 -11.20
C SER A 151 7.97 -2.92 -11.87
N PHE A 152 7.79 -1.90 -11.05
CA PHE A 152 7.49 -0.55 -11.45
C PHE A 152 8.48 0.39 -10.77
N THR A 153 8.97 1.38 -11.50
CA THR A 153 9.84 2.42 -10.97
C THR A 153 9.29 3.77 -11.38
N ILE A 154 8.91 4.57 -10.38
CA ILE A 154 8.56 5.98 -10.57
C ILE A 154 9.83 6.79 -10.46
N THR A 155 10.18 7.52 -11.51
CA THR A 155 11.25 8.52 -11.47
C THR A 155 10.62 9.90 -11.41
N TYR A 156 10.92 10.63 -10.35
CA TYR A 156 10.46 12.00 -10.13
C TYR A 156 11.29 13.00 -10.92
N ARG A 157 10.72 14.19 -11.16
CA ARG A 157 11.44 15.30 -11.83
C ARG A 157 12.69 15.73 -11.08
N ASN A 158 12.70 15.61 -9.75
CA ASN A 158 13.86 15.89 -8.89
C ASN A 158 14.90 14.75 -8.85
N GLY A 159 14.72 13.69 -9.64
CA GLY A 159 15.62 12.53 -9.70
C GLY A 159 15.38 11.47 -8.63
N ARG A 160 14.50 11.71 -7.64
CA ARG A 160 14.07 10.68 -6.68
C ARG A 160 13.46 9.49 -7.44
N LYS A 161 13.63 8.29 -6.90
CA LYS A 161 13.01 7.07 -7.41
C LYS A 161 12.27 6.33 -6.32
N GLU A 162 11.13 5.77 -6.69
CA GLU A 162 10.36 4.85 -5.84
C GLU A 162 10.07 3.56 -6.61
N TYR A 163 10.06 2.45 -5.88
CA TYR A 163 10.06 1.10 -6.45
C TYR A 163 8.91 0.28 -5.89
N LEU A 164 8.18 -0.37 -6.80
CA LEU A 164 7.22 -1.43 -6.49
C LEU A 164 7.70 -2.71 -7.15
N SER A 165 7.92 -3.75 -6.36
CA SER A 165 8.28 -5.09 -6.83
C SER A 165 7.20 -6.07 -6.42
N LEU A 166 6.79 -6.93 -7.35
CA LEU A 166 5.71 -7.89 -7.18
C LEU A 166 6.22 -9.31 -7.43
N TYR A 167 6.08 -10.16 -6.41
CA TYR A 167 6.56 -11.54 -6.41
C TYR A 167 5.35 -12.45 -6.46
N ARG A 168 5.35 -13.42 -7.36
CA ARG A 168 4.19 -14.29 -7.51
C ARG A 168 4.05 -15.17 -6.28
N VAL A 169 2.84 -15.23 -5.73
CA VAL A 169 2.50 -16.14 -4.63
C VAL A 169 1.73 -17.34 -5.19
N ASN A 170 0.77 -17.07 -6.07
CA ASN A 170 -0.02 -18.11 -6.74
C ASN A 170 -0.54 -17.59 -8.11
N ASN A 171 -1.56 -18.23 -8.68
CA ASN A 171 -2.11 -17.84 -9.98
C ASN A 171 -2.92 -16.53 -9.97
N ARG A 172 -3.26 -16.01 -8.80
CA ARG A 172 -4.11 -14.83 -8.61
C ARG A 172 -3.43 -13.71 -7.83
N GLN A 173 -2.45 -14.01 -7.00
CA GLN A 173 -1.91 -13.06 -6.04
C GLN A 173 -0.40 -12.88 -6.19
N TYR A 174 0.02 -11.63 -5.97
CA TYR A 174 1.41 -11.22 -5.93
C TYR A 174 1.70 -10.49 -4.63
N ALA A 175 2.77 -10.86 -3.94
CA ALA A 175 3.26 -10.19 -2.76
C ALA A 175 3.89 -8.84 -3.13
N VAL A 176 3.68 -7.83 -2.28
CA VAL A 176 4.05 -6.44 -2.54
C VAL A 176 5.28 -6.03 -1.75
N ARG A 177 6.33 -5.59 -2.45
CA ARG A 177 7.52 -4.98 -1.82
C ARG A 177 7.71 -3.55 -2.33
N LEU A 178 7.72 -2.59 -1.39
CA LEU A 178 7.95 -1.17 -1.66
C LEU A 178 9.38 -0.77 -1.28
N ASN A 179 10.03 0.06 -2.10
CA ASN A 179 11.29 0.77 -1.78
C ASN A 179 12.38 -0.10 -1.13
N ASN A 180 12.56 -1.34 -1.62
CA ASN A 180 13.51 -2.32 -1.09
C ASN A 180 13.29 -2.74 0.38
N ALA A 181 12.10 -2.55 0.94
CA ALA A 181 11.73 -3.05 2.27
C ALA A 181 12.19 -4.51 2.44
N PRO A 182 12.69 -4.92 3.62
CA PRO A 182 13.05 -6.32 3.87
C PRO A 182 11.94 -7.30 3.48
N MET A 183 12.29 -8.52 3.06
CA MET A 183 11.28 -9.49 2.59
C MET A 183 10.39 -9.98 3.73
N GLU A 184 10.94 -10.05 4.93
CA GLU A 184 10.25 -10.34 6.16
C GLU A 184 9.15 -9.30 6.51
N ASP A 185 9.24 -8.09 5.96
CA ASP A 185 8.24 -7.03 6.17
C ASP A 185 7.11 -7.07 5.12
N VAL A 186 7.17 -7.99 4.15
CA VAL A 186 6.14 -8.14 3.12
C VAL A 186 4.93 -8.89 3.68
N GLY A 187 3.90 -8.14 4.07
CA GLY A 187 2.69 -8.69 4.70
C GLY A 187 1.45 -8.76 3.80
N PHE A 188 1.49 -8.26 2.57
CA PHE A 188 0.28 -8.05 1.77
C PHE A 188 0.45 -8.42 0.30
N THR A 189 -0.69 -8.69 -0.34
CA THR A 189 -0.77 -9.09 -1.74
C THR A 189 -1.66 -8.17 -2.57
N VAL A 190 -1.49 -8.23 -3.88
CA VAL A 190 -2.36 -7.61 -4.90
C VAL A 190 -2.93 -8.69 -5.82
N ASN A 191 -4.08 -8.40 -6.41
CA ASN A 191 -4.69 -9.28 -7.39
C ASN A 191 -4.08 -9.12 -8.78
N ILE A 192 -3.89 -10.22 -9.51
CA ILE A 192 -3.41 -10.24 -10.90
C ILE A 192 -4.27 -9.39 -11.84
N ALA A 193 -5.56 -9.20 -11.53
CA ALA A 193 -6.45 -8.36 -12.33
C ALA A 193 -5.95 -6.92 -12.46
N SER A 194 -5.39 -6.34 -11.39
CA SER A 194 -4.80 -5.00 -11.42
C SER A 194 -3.59 -4.93 -12.37
N LEU A 195 -2.79 -5.98 -12.43
CA LEU A 195 -1.60 -6.05 -13.28
C LEU A 195 -1.97 -6.26 -14.74
N ARG A 196 -2.93 -7.14 -15.02
CA ARG A 196 -3.48 -7.35 -16.36
C ARG A 196 -4.04 -6.07 -16.95
N LYS A 197 -4.69 -5.24 -16.15
CA LYS A 197 -5.21 -3.95 -16.63
C LYS A 197 -4.10 -3.02 -17.13
N VAL A 198 -2.92 -3.04 -16.51
CA VAL A 198 -1.75 -2.31 -17.01
C VAL A 198 -1.26 -2.90 -18.33
N GLU A 199 -1.11 -4.22 -18.41
CA GLU A 199 -0.68 -4.92 -19.64
C GLU A 199 -1.64 -4.68 -20.82
N GLU A 200 -2.95 -4.76 -20.59
CA GLU A 200 -4.00 -4.51 -21.57
C GLU A 200 -3.98 -3.06 -22.08
N ASN A 201 -3.79 -2.10 -21.18
CA ASN A 201 -3.69 -0.69 -21.53
C ASN A 201 -2.45 -0.43 -22.40
N ILE A 202 -1.30 -1.02 -22.06
CA ILE A 202 -0.09 -0.95 -22.88
C ILE A 202 -0.34 -1.56 -24.26
N ALA A 203 -0.92 -2.77 -24.32
CA ALA A 203 -1.20 -3.45 -25.58
C ALA A 203 -2.14 -2.63 -26.48
N THR A 204 -3.18 -2.03 -25.89
CA THR A 204 -4.13 -1.15 -26.58
C THR A 204 -3.42 0.05 -27.22
N ILE A 205 -2.54 0.73 -26.47
CA ILE A 205 -1.78 1.87 -27.00
C ILE A 205 -0.84 1.42 -28.13
N LEU A 206 -0.11 0.31 -27.93
CA LEU A 206 0.84 -0.20 -28.91
C LEU A 206 0.17 -0.68 -30.21
N SER A 207 -1.10 -1.09 -30.16
CA SER A 207 -1.89 -1.41 -31.35
C SER A 207 -2.57 -0.18 -31.99
N GLY A 208 -2.27 1.03 -31.50
CA GLY A 208 -2.88 2.28 -32.00
C GLY A 208 -4.31 2.54 -31.52
N GLY A 209 -4.74 1.84 -30.47
CA GLY A 209 -6.06 2.01 -29.86
C GLY A 209 -6.12 3.11 -28.81
N THR A 210 -7.34 3.37 -28.34
CA THR A 210 -7.62 4.29 -27.23
C THR A 210 -8.15 3.51 -26.04
N ILE A 211 -7.58 3.76 -24.86
CA ILE A 211 -8.07 3.20 -23.60
C ILE A 211 -9.41 3.87 -23.28
N LYS A 212 -10.43 3.05 -23.01
CA LYS A 212 -11.76 3.49 -22.59
C LYS A 212 -11.92 3.41 -21.08
#